data_AF-Q6S4Y0-F1
#
_entry.id   AF-Q6S4Y0-F1
#
_cell.length_a   1.000
_cell.length_b   1.000
_cell.length_c   1.000
_cell.angle_alpha   90.00
_cell.angle_beta   90.00
_cell.angle_gamma   90.00
#
_symmetry.space_group_name_H-M   'P 1'
#
loop_
_entity.id
_entity.type
_entity.pdbx_description
1 polymer ?
#
loop_
_entity_poly.entity_id
_entity_poly.type
_entity_poly.pdbx_seq_one_letter_code
_entity_poly.pdbx_strand_id
1 'polypeptide(L)'
;VHYLKELKVNDKEDKLREAFIKCAAKEIHLLWKKYKEDKQNEISTEEVPSPNVEAQNQLNSGIIPEEFKRQMFYTFGDYKYICLGKDIGSDVDEVNNNITALFQNGTQNPSGQNTDRQRNDFWGTYGKDIWEGMLCALEKSGGKKSVLKEKYNYSKVTFSGDPRSPKLDEFASRSPFLRWFT
;
A
#
# COMPACT_ATOMS: atom_id res chain seq x y z
N VAL A 1 -5.04 9.10 -1.59
CA VAL A 1 -6.30 9.01 -0.80
C VAL A 1 -7.57 9.57 -1.45
N HIS A 2 -7.55 10.07 -2.70
CA HIS A 2 -8.72 10.74 -3.32
C HIS A 2 -10.05 9.96 -3.25
N TYR A 3 -10.06 8.68 -3.64
CA TYR A 3 -11.29 7.87 -3.60
C TYR A 3 -11.85 7.64 -2.19
N LEU A 4 -11.01 7.74 -1.16
CA LEU A 4 -11.46 7.65 0.24
C LEU A 4 -12.18 8.94 0.69
N LYS A 5 -11.84 10.10 0.09
CA LYS A 5 -12.56 11.37 0.34
C LYS A 5 -13.97 11.36 -0.27
N GLU A 6 -14.16 10.61 -1.34
CA GLU A 6 -15.45 10.50 -2.04
C GLU A 6 -16.45 9.54 -1.37
N LEU A 7 -16.06 8.90 -0.26
CA LEU A 7 -16.92 8.02 0.51
C LEU A 7 -18.07 8.80 1.15
N LYS A 8 -19.27 8.24 1.05
CA LYS A 8 -20.49 8.75 1.68
C LYS A 8 -20.82 7.88 2.89
N VAL A 9 -21.49 8.47 3.86
CA VAL A 9 -21.82 7.79 5.12
C VAL A 9 -22.66 6.52 4.93
N ASN A 10 -23.51 6.48 3.90
CA ASN A 10 -24.38 5.34 3.60
C ASN A 10 -23.76 4.34 2.61
N ASP A 11 -22.48 4.51 2.24
CA ASP A 11 -21.80 3.57 1.37
C ASP A 11 -21.54 2.24 2.10
N LYS A 12 -21.50 1.16 1.32
CA LYS A 12 -21.23 -0.18 1.84
C LYS A 12 -19.73 -0.41 2.02
N GLU A 13 -19.39 -1.36 2.88
CA GLU A 13 -18.02 -1.82 3.12
C GLU A 13 -17.28 -2.22 1.82
N ASP A 14 -17.98 -2.82 0.85
CA ASP A 14 -17.41 -3.12 -0.48
C ASP A 14 -16.83 -1.90 -1.18
N LYS A 15 -17.48 -0.73 -1.04
CA LYS A 15 -17.02 0.51 -1.66
C LYS A 15 -15.82 1.08 -0.91
N LEU A 16 -15.75 0.91 0.41
CA LEU A 16 -14.57 1.22 1.21
C LEU A 16 -13.37 0.37 0.76
N ARG A 17 -13.55 -0.94 0.60
CA ARG A 17 -12.54 -1.87 0.04
C ARG A 17 -12.06 -1.39 -1.32
N GLU A 18 -12.98 -1.12 -2.24
CA GLU A 18 -12.62 -0.62 -3.57
C GLU A 18 -11.86 0.70 -3.54
N ALA A 19 -12.25 1.63 -2.67
CA ALA A 19 -11.59 2.93 -2.55
C ALA A 19 -10.13 2.78 -2.07
N PHE A 20 -9.88 1.91 -1.09
CA PHE A 20 -8.52 1.58 -0.65
C PHE A 20 -7.70 0.94 -1.76
N ILE A 21 -8.23 -0.08 -2.45
CA ILE A 21 -7.55 -0.75 -3.56
C ILE A 21 -7.19 0.25 -4.67
N LYS A 22 -8.15 1.09 -5.08
CA LYS A 22 -7.93 2.11 -6.13
C LYS A 22 -6.89 3.15 -5.69
N CYS A 23 -6.93 3.59 -4.44
CA CYS A 23 -5.95 4.53 -3.92
C CYS A 23 -4.54 3.93 -3.91
N ALA A 24 -4.36 2.76 -3.29
CA ALA A 24 -3.06 2.10 -3.17
C ALA A 24 -2.49 1.72 -4.55
N ALA A 25 -3.31 1.18 -5.46
CA ALA A 25 -2.88 0.85 -6.82
C ALA A 25 -2.45 2.09 -7.61
N LYS A 26 -3.22 3.19 -7.53
CA LYS A 26 -2.89 4.43 -8.23
C LYS A 26 -1.62 5.08 -7.66
N GLU A 27 -1.42 5.01 -6.36
CA GLU A 27 -0.20 5.49 -5.72
C GLU A 27 1.02 4.70 -6.18
N ILE A 28 0.96 3.37 -6.19
CA ILE A 28 2.06 2.54 -6.71
C ILE A 28 2.35 2.80 -8.19
N HIS A 29 1.33 3.02 -9.00
CA HIS A 29 1.53 3.39 -10.41
C HIS A 29 2.29 4.72 -10.56
N LEU A 30 1.93 5.72 -9.77
CA LEU A 30 2.61 7.03 -9.80
C LEU A 30 4.01 6.95 -9.21
N LEU A 31 4.19 6.25 -8.08
CA LEU A 31 5.49 6.00 -7.47
C LEU A 31 6.41 5.25 -8.42
N TRP A 32 5.92 4.25 -9.16
CA TRP A 32 6.73 3.52 -10.13
C TRP A 32 7.23 4.44 -11.26
N LYS A 33 6.38 5.33 -11.78
CA LYS A 33 6.79 6.32 -12.77
C LYS A 33 7.88 7.22 -12.22
N LYS A 34 7.66 7.78 -11.03
CA LYS A 34 8.62 8.67 -10.36
C LYS A 34 9.94 7.96 -10.08
N TYR A 35 9.90 6.73 -9.58
CA TYR A 35 11.09 5.90 -9.37
C TYR A 35 11.91 5.73 -10.65
N LYS A 36 11.26 5.44 -11.79
CA LYS A 36 11.97 5.32 -13.07
C LYS A 36 12.56 6.64 -13.55
N GLU A 37 11.85 7.76 -13.35
CA GLU A 37 12.37 9.09 -13.67
C GLU A 37 13.60 9.43 -12.82
N ASP A 38 13.56 9.13 -11.53
CA ASP A 38 14.69 9.35 -10.62
C ASP A 38 15.90 8.48 -11.02
N LYS A 39 15.67 7.20 -11.34
CA LYS A 39 16.70 6.29 -11.87
C LYS A 39 17.28 6.70 -13.21
N GLN A 40 16.53 7.44 -14.03
CA GLN A 40 17.02 7.94 -15.30
C GLN A 40 18.02 9.10 -15.10
N ASN A 41 17.89 9.85 -14.00
CA ASN A 41 18.77 10.97 -13.68
C ASN A 41 20.04 10.54 -12.91
N GLU A 42 20.14 9.28 -12.50
CA GLU A 42 21.35 8.70 -11.93
C GLU A 42 22.41 8.49 -13.04
N ILE A 43 23.69 8.77 -12.73
CA ILE A 43 24.79 8.74 -13.72
C ILE A 43 24.91 7.34 -14.34
N SER A 44 24.63 7.24 -15.64
CA SER A 44 24.96 6.07 -16.45
C SER A 44 26.38 6.23 -17.02
N THR A 45 27.29 5.33 -16.63
CA THR A 45 28.58 5.17 -17.31
C THR A 45 28.39 4.40 -18.61
N GLU A 46 29.22 4.64 -19.62
CA GLU A 46 29.08 4.05 -20.98
C GLU A 46 29.09 2.50 -21.00
N GLU A 47 29.54 1.87 -19.91
CA GLU A 47 29.65 0.41 -19.78
C GLU A 47 28.45 -0.26 -19.06
N VAL A 48 27.55 0.50 -18.43
CA VAL A 48 26.44 -0.03 -17.62
C VAL A 48 25.09 0.44 -18.19
N PRO A 49 24.10 -0.46 -18.38
CA PRO A 49 22.75 -0.06 -18.75
C PRO A 49 22.20 1.01 -17.81
N SER A 50 21.49 2.01 -18.34
CA SER A 50 20.89 3.05 -17.50
C SER A 50 20.05 2.42 -16.37
N PRO A 51 20.15 2.89 -15.11
CA PRO A 51 19.47 2.27 -13.96
C PRO A 51 17.95 2.13 -14.13
N ASN A 52 17.32 3.00 -14.93
CA ASN A 52 15.89 2.90 -15.24
C ASN A 52 15.56 1.69 -16.13
N VAL A 53 16.43 1.34 -17.08
CA VAL A 53 16.31 0.17 -17.96
C VAL A 53 16.49 -1.09 -17.15
N GLU A 54 17.48 -1.11 -16.24
CA GLU A 54 17.68 -2.23 -15.33
C GLU A 54 16.44 -2.47 -14.45
N ALA A 55 15.91 -1.43 -13.80
CA ALA A 55 14.71 -1.53 -12.98
C ALA A 55 13.51 -2.08 -13.77
N GLN A 56 13.31 -1.62 -15.01
CA GLN A 56 12.22 -2.12 -15.86
C GLN A 56 12.45 -3.58 -16.29
N ASN A 57 13.69 -3.97 -16.58
CA ASN A 57 14.04 -5.36 -16.90
C ASN A 57 13.81 -6.31 -15.72
N GLN A 58 14.19 -5.87 -14.51
CA GLN A 58 13.86 -6.59 -13.27
C GLN A 58 12.34 -6.78 -13.16
N LEU A 59 11.54 -5.71 -13.32
CA LEU A 59 10.09 -5.80 -13.23
C LEU A 59 9.50 -6.74 -14.29
N ASN A 60 9.97 -6.67 -15.53
CA ASN A 60 9.54 -7.53 -16.64
C ASN A 60 9.85 -9.03 -16.36
N SER A 61 10.92 -9.31 -15.63
CA SER A 61 11.27 -10.66 -15.15
C SER A 61 10.43 -11.13 -13.96
N GLY A 62 9.58 -10.25 -13.40
CA GLY A 62 8.76 -10.53 -12.20
C GLY A 62 9.51 -10.26 -10.90
N ILE A 63 10.54 -9.42 -10.92
CA ILE A 63 11.31 -8.99 -9.76
C ILE A 63 11.05 -7.51 -9.50
N ILE A 64 10.51 -7.18 -8.34
CA ILE A 64 10.37 -5.80 -7.88
C ILE A 64 11.74 -5.33 -7.38
N PRO A 65 12.29 -4.21 -7.89
CA PRO A 65 13.53 -3.64 -7.38
C PRO A 65 13.47 -3.42 -5.87
N GLU A 66 14.52 -3.80 -5.13
CA GLU A 66 14.50 -3.82 -3.66
C GLU A 66 14.22 -2.44 -3.04
N GLU A 67 14.77 -1.36 -3.62
CA GLU A 67 14.46 0.02 -3.20
C GLU A 67 12.98 0.37 -3.37
N PHE A 68 12.41 0.01 -4.51
CA PHE A 68 11.01 0.26 -4.78
C PHE A 68 10.09 -0.61 -3.90
N LYS A 69 10.48 -1.86 -3.65
CA LYS A 69 9.76 -2.75 -2.72
C LYS A 69 9.67 -2.15 -1.32
N ARG A 70 10.76 -1.53 -0.83
CA ARG A 70 10.72 -0.80 0.46
C ARG A 70 9.67 0.30 0.42
N GLN A 71 9.65 1.15 -0.62
CA GLN A 71 8.63 2.20 -0.76
C GLN A 71 7.20 1.62 -0.70
N MET A 72 6.95 0.49 -1.37
CA MET A 72 5.65 -0.19 -1.29
C MET A 72 5.28 -0.61 0.14
N PHE A 73 6.24 -1.09 0.93
CA PHE A 73 6.01 -1.47 2.33
C PHE A 73 5.62 -0.25 3.20
N TYR A 74 6.30 0.89 3.01
CA TYR A 74 5.94 2.14 3.69
C TYR A 74 4.54 2.59 3.30
N THR A 75 4.25 2.70 1.99
CA THR A 75 2.91 3.06 1.49
C THR A 75 1.84 2.14 2.06
N PHE A 76 2.06 0.82 2.09
CA PHE A 76 1.10 -0.13 2.66
C PHE A 76 0.89 0.10 4.16
N GLY A 77 1.97 0.36 4.92
CA GLY A 77 1.92 0.70 6.33
C GLY A 77 1.16 2.00 6.60
N ASP A 78 1.29 3.00 5.74
CA ASP A 78 0.60 4.28 5.89
C ASP A 78 -0.90 4.12 5.58
N TYR A 79 -1.27 3.36 4.55
CA TYR A 79 -2.68 2.97 4.32
C TYR A 79 -3.28 2.19 5.50
N LYS A 80 -2.50 1.32 6.16
CA LYS A 80 -2.95 0.64 7.39
C LYS A 80 -3.30 1.66 8.47
N TYR A 81 -2.43 2.63 8.69
CA TYR A 81 -2.62 3.62 9.73
C TYR A 81 -3.77 4.60 9.44
N ILE A 82 -3.98 4.97 8.17
CA ILE A 82 -5.19 5.67 7.72
C ILE A 82 -6.44 4.82 8.01
N CYS A 83 -6.42 3.53 7.67
CA CYS A 83 -7.55 2.63 7.95
C CYS A 83 -7.85 2.51 9.45
N LEU A 84 -6.84 2.53 10.30
CA LEU A 84 -7.00 2.44 11.75
C LEU A 84 -7.34 3.79 12.40
N GLY A 85 -7.36 4.90 11.65
CA GLY A 85 -7.56 6.25 12.22
C GLY A 85 -6.42 6.68 13.14
N LYS A 86 -5.22 6.12 12.95
CA LYS A 86 -4.02 6.37 13.76
C LYS A 86 -2.94 7.14 13.00
N ASP A 87 -3.26 7.60 11.79
CA ASP A 87 -2.36 8.42 11.01
C ASP A 87 -2.02 9.72 11.76
N ILE A 88 -0.78 10.18 11.63
CA ILE A 88 -0.25 11.31 12.39
C ILE A 88 -0.48 12.64 11.66
N GLY A 89 -0.78 12.61 10.35
CA GLY A 89 -0.98 13.80 9.54
C GLY A 89 -2.41 14.34 9.60
N SER A 90 -2.56 15.67 9.66
CA SER A 90 -3.87 16.34 9.59
C SER A 90 -4.51 16.29 8.20
N ASP A 91 -3.72 16.01 7.16
CA ASP A 91 -4.18 16.06 5.76
C ASP A 91 -5.18 14.96 5.39
N VAL A 92 -5.35 13.97 6.28
CA VAL A 92 -6.27 12.84 6.13
C VAL A 92 -7.46 12.88 7.09
N ASP A 93 -7.67 13.98 7.82
CA ASP A 93 -8.80 14.11 8.78
C ASP A 93 -10.15 13.86 8.13
N GLU A 94 -10.38 14.43 6.94
CA GLU A 94 -11.59 14.22 6.14
C GLU A 94 -11.80 12.73 5.82
N VAL A 95 -10.73 12.03 5.43
CA VAL A 95 -10.77 10.60 5.13
C VAL A 95 -11.10 9.80 6.39
N ASN A 96 -10.42 10.11 7.50
CA ASN A 96 -10.65 9.43 8.78
C ASN A 96 -12.10 9.61 9.24
N ASN A 97 -12.65 10.82 9.12
CA ASN A 97 -14.04 11.13 9.46
C ASN A 97 -15.02 10.35 8.59
N ASN A 98 -14.81 10.30 7.27
CA ASN A 98 -15.68 9.55 6.35
C ASN A 98 -15.69 8.06 6.68
N ILE A 99 -14.53 7.47 6.96
CA ILE A 99 -14.41 6.05 7.33
C ILE A 99 -15.09 5.79 8.69
N THR A 100 -14.89 6.67 9.68
CA THR A 100 -15.54 6.55 11.00
C THR A 100 -17.05 6.58 10.84
N ALA A 101 -17.58 7.54 10.07
CA ALA A 101 -19.00 7.71 9.86
C ALA A 101 -19.62 6.48 9.16
N LEU A 102 -18.92 5.90 8.18
CA LEU A 102 -19.34 4.67 7.50
C LEU A 102 -19.48 3.50 8.48
N PHE A 103 -18.49 3.28 9.35
CA PHE A 103 -18.53 2.20 10.34
C PHE A 103 -19.59 2.41 11.42
N GLN A 104 -19.82 3.66 11.83
CA GLN A 104 -20.83 4.00 12.83
C GLN A 104 -22.25 3.84 12.31
N ASN A 105 -22.53 4.26 11.06
CA ASN A 105 -23.87 4.13 10.48
C ASN A 105 -24.25 2.69 10.11
N GLY A 106 -23.27 1.79 9.93
CA GLY A 106 -23.52 0.36 9.70
C GLY A 106 -24.03 -0.40 10.92
N THR A 107 -23.93 0.16 12.13
CA THR A 107 -24.29 -0.48 13.39
C THR A 107 -25.32 0.33 14.16
N GLN A 108 -26.42 -0.29 14.61
CA GLN A 108 -27.42 0.35 15.48
C GLN A 108 -26.91 0.70 16.90
N ASN A 109 -25.59 0.69 17.16
CA ASN A 109 -25.00 0.99 18.48
C ASN A 109 -23.76 1.92 18.38
N PRO A 110 -23.84 3.16 18.91
CA PRO A 110 -22.83 4.19 18.75
C PRO A 110 -21.83 4.22 19.92
N SER A 111 -21.09 3.13 20.16
CA SER A 111 -19.95 3.18 21.10
C SER A 111 -18.62 3.14 20.34
N GLY A 112 -17.70 4.06 20.67
CA GLY A 112 -16.41 4.22 19.98
C GLY A 112 -15.51 2.96 20.00
N GLN A 113 -15.69 2.07 20.98
CA GLN A 113 -15.01 0.76 21.03
C GLN A 113 -15.39 -0.16 19.85
N ASN A 114 -16.57 0.04 19.25
CA ASN A 114 -17.01 -0.75 18.11
C ASN A 114 -16.24 -0.35 16.83
N THR A 115 -15.98 0.96 16.64
CA THR A 115 -15.31 1.48 15.44
C THR A 115 -13.86 1.02 15.31
N ASP A 116 -13.11 1.00 16.41
CA ASP A 116 -11.73 0.49 16.39
C ASP A 116 -11.69 -0.98 16.00
N ARG A 117 -12.58 -1.79 16.56
CA ARG A 117 -12.69 -3.21 16.21
C ARG A 117 -13.07 -3.39 14.75
N GLN A 118 -14.07 -2.67 14.25
CA GLN A 118 -14.49 -2.71 12.84
C GLN A 118 -13.35 -2.35 11.88
N ARG A 119 -12.55 -1.32 12.20
CA ARG A 119 -11.38 -0.93 11.40
C ARG A 119 -10.31 -2.02 11.38
N ASN A 120 -10.05 -2.65 12.53
CA ASN A 120 -9.11 -3.78 12.61
C ASN A 120 -9.63 -5.00 11.84
N ASP A 121 -10.90 -5.35 11.98
CA ASP A 121 -11.53 -6.47 11.29
C ASP A 121 -11.55 -6.25 9.77
N PHE A 122 -11.86 -5.02 9.32
CA PHE A 122 -11.78 -4.62 7.92
C PHE A 122 -10.35 -4.79 7.37
N TRP A 123 -9.34 -4.27 8.08
CA TRP A 123 -7.96 -4.40 7.63
C TRP A 123 -7.49 -5.86 7.63
N GLY A 124 -7.84 -6.64 8.65
CA GLY A 124 -7.53 -8.07 8.72
C GLY A 124 -8.16 -8.86 7.57
N THR A 125 -9.34 -8.43 7.10
CA THR A 125 -10.06 -9.07 5.99
C THR A 125 -9.50 -8.67 4.63
N TYR A 126 -9.31 -7.37 4.39
CA TYR A 126 -9.03 -6.82 3.05
C TYR A 126 -7.62 -6.27 2.87
N GLY A 127 -6.77 -6.25 3.90
CA GLY A 127 -5.38 -5.79 3.80
C GLY A 127 -4.61 -6.54 2.70
N LYS A 128 -4.88 -7.85 2.55
CA LYS A 128 -4.33 -8.66 1.45
C LYS A 128 -4.80 -8.17 0.07
N ASP A 129 -6.07 -7.76 -0.06
CA ASP A 129 -6.63 -7.31 -1.34
C ASP A 129 -6.06 -5.94 -1.74
N ILE A 130 -5.79 -5.08 -0.75
CA ILE A 130 -5.10 -3.80 -0.95
C ILE A 130 -3.69 -4.03 -1.48
N TRP A 131 -2.94 -4.95 -0.86
CA TRP A 131 -1.61 -5.35 -1.34
C TRP A 131 -1.66 -5.97 -2.75
N GLU A 132 -2.65 -6.81 -3.04
CA GLU A 132 -2.86 -7.33 -4.40
C GLU A 132 -3.17 -6.23 -5.42
N GLY A 133 -3.90 -5.19 -5.01
CA GLY A 133 -4.11 -3.98 -5.82
C GLY A 133 -2.80 -3.27 -6.16
N MET A 134 -1.88 -3.16 -5.19
CA MET A 134 -0.54 -2.60 -5.39
C MET A 134 0.27 -3.43 -6.39
N LEU A 135 0.25 -4.76 -6.30
CA LEU A 135 0.90 -5.64 -7.28
C LEU A 135 0.25 -5.54 -8.68
N CYS A 136 -1.07 -5.37 -8.75
CA CYS A 136 -1.80 -5.17 -10.01
C CYS A 136 -1.35 -3.89 -10.73
N ALA A 137 -1.02 -2.82 -10.00
CA ALA A 137 -0.46 -1.61 -10.60
C ALA A 137 0.89 -1.86 -11.30
N LEU A 138 1.74 -2.72 -10.71
CA LEU A 138 3.00 -3.12 -11.31
C LEU A 138 2.84 -4.06 -12.50
N GLU A 139 1.83 -4.94 -12.48
CA GLU A 139 1.43 -5.70 -13.67
C GLU A 139 1.14 -4.75 -14.84
N LYS A 140 0.35 -3.69 -14.61
CA LYS A 140 0.05 -2.69 -15.63
C LYS A 140 1.26 -1.86 -16.07
N SER A 141 2.35 -1.93 -15.31
CA SER A 141 3.63 -1.27 -15.62
C SER A 141 4.65 -2.19 -16.31
N GLY A 142 4.24 -3.38 -16.76
CA GLY A 142 5.08 -4.35 -17.49
C GLY A 142 5.46 -5.59 -16.67
N GLY A 143 5.06 -5.65 -15.40
CA GLY A 143 5.32 -6.81 -14.55
C GLY A 143 4.51 -8.06 -14.95
N LYS A 144 5.08 -9.24 -14.74
CA LYS A 144 4.38 -10.51 -14.95
C LYS A 144 3.47 -10.84 -13.76
N LYS A 145 2.16 -10.71 -13.95
CA LYS A 145 1.13 -10.92 -12.91
C LYS A 145 1.32 -12.17 -12.06
N SER A 146 1.41 -13.34 -12.70
CA SER A 146 1.49 -14.63 -12.01
C SER A 146 2.74 -14.70 -11.13
N VAL A 147 3.89 -14.29 -11.67
CA VAL A 147 5.17 -14.28 -10.97
C VAL A 147 5.14 -13.30 -9.79
N LEU A 148 4.61 -12.10 -9.98
CA LEU A 148 4.53 -11.10 -8.93
C LEU A 148 3.65 -11.56 -7.77
N LYS A 149 2.45 -12.10 -8.06
CA LYS A 149 1.52 -12.58 -7.02
C LYS A 149 2.06 -13.77 -6.24
N GLU A 150 2.78 -14.67 -6.90
CA GLU A 150 3.38 -15.83 -6.26
C GLU A 150 4.57 -15.43 -5.38
N LYS A 151 5.52 -14.66 -5.95
CA LYS A 151 6.78 -14.28 -5.28
C LYS A 151 6.56 -13.28 -4.15
N TYR A 152 5.66 -12.31 -4.34
CA TYR A 152 5.39 -11.23 -3.38
C TYR A 152 4.04 -11.43 -2.69
N ASN A 153 3.65 -12.68 -2.45
CA ASN A 153 2.42 -13.01 -1.75
C ASN A 153 2.36 -12.35 -0.35
N TYR A 154 1.21 -11.80 0.00
CA TYR A 154 0.96 -11.05 1.24
C TYR A 154 1.50 -11.75 2.51
N SER A 155 1.30 -13.07 2.64
CA SER A 155 1.67 -13.82 3.85
C SER A 155 3.16 -14.20 3.92
N LYS A 156 3.90 -14.06 2.81
CA LYS A 156 5.28 -14.53 2.66
C LYS A 156 6.28 -13.39 2.43
N VAL A 157 5.84 -12.28 1.86
CA VAL A 157 6.74 -11.20 1.46
C VAL A 157 7.38 -10.51 2.68
N THR A 158 8.69 -10.35 2.62
CA THR A 158 9.53 -9.73 3.65
C THR A 158 10.02 -8.36 3.20
N PHE A 159 10.26 -7.47 4.16
CA PHE A 159 10.68 -6.09 3.92
C PHE A 159 12.00 -6.01 3.12
N SER A 160 12.93 -6.94 3.36
CA SER A 160 14.14 -7.12 2.58
C SER A 160 14.26 -8.54 2.04
N GLY A 161 15.28 -8.82 1.23
CA GLY A 161 15.61 -10.17 0.77
C GLY A 161 16.05 -11.15 1.88
N ASP A 162 16.28 -10.68 3.11
CA ASP A 162 16.63 -11.53 4.26
C ASP A 162 15.36 -12.21 4.85
N PRO A 163 15.32 -13.54 4.99
CA PRO A 163 14.24 -14.27 5.66
C PRO A 163 13.96 -13.84 7.12
N ARG A 164 14.93 -13.20 7.79
CA ARG A 164 14.79 -12.66 9.15
C ARG A 164 14.14 -11.28 9.18
N SER A 165 13.97 -10.63 8.03
CA SER A 165 13.31 -9.34 7.95
C SER A 165 11.82 -9.45 8.26
N PRO A 166 11.20 -8.39 8.80
CA PRO A 166 9.78 -8.40 9.12
C PRO A 166 8.95 -8.69 7.87
N LYS A 167 7.89 -9.48 8.07
CA LYS A 167 6.86 -9.69 7.05
C LYS A 167 6.05 -8.40 6.85
N LEU A 168 5.33 -8.32 5.74
CA LEU A 168 4.52 -7.14 5.39
C LEU A 168 3.60 -6.66 6.51
N ASP A 169 2.78 -7.56 7.09
CA ASP A 169 1.84 -7.16 8.14
C ASP A 169 2.55 -6.78 9.45
N GLU A 170 3.65 -7.45 9.78
CA GLU A 170 4.46 -7.12 10.95
C GLU A 170 5.08 -5.73 10.80
N PHE A 171 5.67 -5.45 9.63
CA PHE A 171 6.22 -4.14 9.30
C PHE A 171 5.15 -3.06 9.37
N ALA A 172 4.00 -3.28 8.72
CA ALA A 172 2.87 -2.34 8.70
C ALA A 172 2.26 -2.08 10.09
N SER A 173 2.42 -3.02 11.04
CA SER A 173 1.93 -2.88 12.41
C SER A 173 2.84 -2.06 13.32
N ARG A 174 4.08 -1.75 12.89
CA ARG A 174 4.99 -0.89 13.66
C ARG A 174 4.47 0.54 13.66
N SER A 175 4.67 1.26 14.78
CA SER A 175 4.31 2.69 14.87
C SER A 175 4.91 3.50 13.71
N PRO A 176 4.20 4.47 13.09
CA PRO A 176 4.69 5.22 11.94
C PRO A 176 5.98 5.94 12.28
N PHE A 177 6.07 6.49 13.50
CA PHE A 177 7.31 7.05 14.05
C PHE A 177 8.47 6.06 13.93
N LEU A 178 8.33 4.83 14.42
CA LEU A 178 9.41 3.84 14.36
C LEU A 178 9.73 3.38 12.93
N ARG A 179 8.75 3.37 12.03
CA ARG A 179 8.99 3.05 10.61
C ARG A 179 9.82 4.15 9.96
N TRP A 180 9.47 5.41 10.15
CA TRP A 180 10.14 6.54 9.48
C TRP A 180 11.57 6.81 9.98
N PHE A 181 11.96 6.25 11.13
CA PHE A 181 13.33 6.32 11.66
C PHE A 181 14.26 5.20 11.16
N THR A 182 13.76 4.30 10.30
CA THR A 182 14.52 3.18 9.70
C THR A 182 14.48 3.26 8.20
#